data_AF-A0A971QF92-F1
#
_entry.id   AF-A0A971QF92-F1
#
_cell.length_a   1.000
_cell.length_b   1.000
_cell.length_c   1.000
_cell.angle_alpha   90.00
_cell.angle_beta   90.00
_cell.angle_gamma   90.00
#
_symmetry.space_group_name_H-M   'P 1'
#
loop_
_entity.id
_entity.type
_entity.pdbx_description
1 polymer ?
#
loop_
_entity_poly.entity_id
_entity_poly.type
_entity_poly.pdbx_seq_one_letter_code
_entity_poly.pdbx_strand_id
1 'polypeptide(L)'
;MLKNLVVNDDGSVKPAFTYTILVVSVLVAGFLAYRIWTAGDAVNERTMMCITPGCDYTRDRALQLGETLPALCPKCGKKSVVATFKCPHCGQPNVWNEDRGLKPPTKCTKCGKERWHG
;
A
#
# COMPACT_ATOMS: atom_id res chain seq x y z
N MET A 1 -25.58 -36.84 -0.85
CA MET A 1 -26.23 -35.94 0.13
C MET A 1 -26.43 -34.51 -0.36
N LEU A 2 -25.52 -33.90 -1.14
CA LEU A 2 -25.74 -32.52 -1.66
C LEU A 2 -26.91 -32.37 -2.66
N LYS A 3 -27.26 -33.40 -3.44
CA LYS A 3 -28.35 -33.28 -4.44
C LYS A 3 -29.70 -32.91 -3.81
N ASN A 4 -30.04 -33.50 -2.67
CA ASN A 4 -31.32 -33.24 -1.98
C ASN A 4 -31.35 -31.85 -1.30
N LEU A 5 -30.20 -31.20 -1.16
CA LEU A 5 -30.08 -29.83 -0.63
C LEU A 5 -30.33 -28.77 -1.72
N VAL A 6 -30.04 -29.10 -2.98
CA VAL A 6 -30.06 -28.15 -4.11
C VAL A 6 -31.27 -28.36 -5.02
N VAL A 7 -31.70 -29.60 -5.18
CA VAL A 7 -32.71 -30.00 -6.16
C VAL A 7 -33.89 -30.65 -5.43
N ASN A 8 -35.10 -30.32 -5.86
CA ASN A 8 -36.33 -31.01 -5.50
C ASN A 8 -36.41 -32.36 -6.20
N ASP A 9 -37.29 -33.25 -5.75
CA ASP A 9 -37.43 -34.61 -6.30
C ASP A 9 -37.94 -34.62 -7.77
N ASP A 10 -38.49 -33.48 -8.24
CA ASP A 10 -38.93 -33.23 -9.61
C ASP A 10 -37.81 -32.73 -10.54
N GLY A 11 -36.58 -32.59 -10.04
CA GLY A 11 -35.44 -32.08 -10.79
C GLY A 11 -35.33 -30.54 -10.81
N SER A 12 -36.28 -29.81 -10.21
CA SER A 12 -36.23 -28.35 -10.10
C SER A 12 -35.28 -27.88 -9.00
N VAL A 13 -34.63 -26.73 -9.16
CA VAL A 13 -33.77 -26.14 -8.11
C VAL A 13 -34.65 -25.55 -7.01
N LYS A 14 -34.32 -25.83 -5.75
CA LYS A 14 -35.04 -25.27 -4.61
C LYS A 14 -34.97 -23.74 -4.64
N PRO A 15 -36.11 -23.03 -4.55
CA PRO A 15 -36.12 -21.56 -4.59
C PRO A 15 -35.25 -20.95 -3.48
N ALA A 16 -35.21 -21.57 -2.29
CA ALA A 16 -34.33 -21.18 -1.19
C ALA A 16 -32.84 -21.17 -1.58
N PHE A 17 -32.40 -22.13 -2.40
CA PHE A 17 -31.02 -22.20 -2.89
C PHE A 17 -30.74 -21.10 -3.91
N THR A 18 -31.68 -20.85 -4.82
CA THR A 18 -31.61 -19.75 -5.79
C THR A 18 -31.52 -18.39 -5.09
N TYR A 19 -32.37 -18.13 -4.09
CA TYR A 19 -32.31 -16.87 -3.32
C TYR A 19 -31.01 -16.73 -2.54
N THR A 20 -30.49 -17.83 -1.98
CA THR A 20 -29.21 -17.81 -1.25
C THR A 20 -28.05 -17.44 -2.17
N ILE A 21 -27.99 -18.03 -3.37
CA ILE A 21 -26.98 -17.68 -4.38
C ILE A 21 -27.08 -16.20 -4.75
N LEU A 22 -28.28 -15.68 -4.99
CA LEU A 22 -28.48 -14.28 -5.33
C LEU A 22 -27.98 -13.35 -4.22
N VAL A 23 -28.36 -13.61 -2.97
CA VAL A 23 -27.94 -12.81 -1.81
C VAL A 23 -26.42 -12.84 -1.65
N VAL A 24 -25.80 -14.03 -1.70
CA VAL A 24 -24.35 -14.16 -1.60
C VAL A 24 -23.65 -13.42 -2.75
N SER A 25 -24.17 -13.52 -3.97
CA SER A 25 -23.60 -12.85 -5.13
C SER A 25 -23.64 -11.33 -4.98
N VAL A 26 -24.76 -10.78 -4.49
CA VAL A 26 -24.89 -9.34 -4.23
C VAL A 26 -23.95 -8.90 -3.10
N LEU A 27 -23.82 -9.68 -2.03
CA LEU A 27 -22.91 -9.38 -0.93
C LEU A 27 -21.44 -9.41 -1.38
N VAL A 28 -21.03 -10.41 -2.17
CA VAL A 28 -19.68 -10.51 -2.72
C VAL A 28 -19.40 -9.36 -3.68
N ALA A 29 -20.34 -9.05 -4.59
CA ALA A 29 -20.19 -7.93 -5.52
C ALA A 29 -20.09 -6.59 -4.77
N GLY A 30 -20.93 -6.37 -3.75
CA GLY A 30 -20.87 -5.18 -2.90
C GLY A 30 -19.56 -5.08 -2.12
N PHE A 31 -19.08 -6.19 -1.55
CA PHE A 31 -17.80 -6.25 -0.87
C PHE A 31 -16.63 -5.94 -1.81
N LEU A 32 -16.62 -6.51 -3.01
CA LEU A 32 -15.59 -6.25 -4.01
C LEU A 32 -15.63 -4.79 -4.49
N ALA A 33 -16.82 -4.24 -4.76
CA ALA A 33 -16.99 -2.83 -5.12
C ALA A 33 -16.49 -1.90 -4.00
N TYR A 34 -16.81 -2.21 -2.74
CA TYR A 34 -16.29 -1.50 -1.57
C TYR A 34 -14.76 -1.58 -1.49
N ARG A 35 -14.19 -2.77 -1.68
CA ARG A 35 -12.73 -2.97 -1.66
C ARG A 35 -12.04 -2.22 -2.80
N ILE A 36 -12.63 -2.17 -4.00
CA ILE A 36 -12.09 -1.41 -5.13
C ILE A 36 -12.17 0.09 -4.85
N TRP A 37 -13.32 0.58 -4.35
CA TRP A 37 -13.49 1.99 -4.04
C TRP A 37 -12.53 2.45 -2.93
N THR A 38 -12.38 1.64 -1.88
CA THR A 38 -11.45 1.93 -0.77
C THR A 38 -9.99 1.58 -1.08
N ALA A 39 -9.70 0.87 -2.17
CA ALA A 39 -8.33 0.63 -2.64
C ALA A 39 -7.68 1.89 -3.25
N GLY A 40 -8.47 2.92 -3.56
CA GLY A 40 -7.98 4.20 -4.09
C GLY A 40 -7.02 4.96 -3.16
N ASP A 41 -6.98 4.62 -1.87
CA ASP A 41 -6.10 5.27 -0.88
C ASP A 41 -4.76 4.55 -0.65
N ALA A 42 -4.48 3.46 -1.38
CA ALA A 42 -3.21 2.72 -1.30
C ALA A 42 -2.07 3.33 -2.15
N VAL A 43 -2.34 4.37 -2.93
CA VAL A 43 -1.31 5.05 -3.73
C VAL A 43 -0.72 6.23 -2.98
N ASN A 44 0.35 5.96 -2.25
CA ASN A 44 1.51 6.86 -2.19
C ASN A 44 2.74 6.05 -1.80
N GLU A 45 3.04 5.02 -2.58
CA GLU A 45 4.32 4.33 -2.51
C GLU A 45 5.40 5.20 -3.16
N ARG A 46 5.66 6.40 -2.64
CA ARG A 46 6.95 7.07 -2.91
C ARG A 46 8.03 6.23 -2.24
N THR A 47 8.40 5.10 -2.83
CA THR A 47 9.31 4.11 -2.23
C THR A 47 10.68 4.71 -1.95
N MET A 48 11.08 5.75 -2.67
CA MET A 48 12.39 6.37 -2.50
C MET A 48 12.37 7.90 -2.60
N MET A 49 13.24 8.53 -1.79
CA MET A 49 13.39 10.00 -1.73
C MET A 49 14.87 10.38 -1.65
N CYS A 50 15.20 11.54 -2.21
CA CYS A 50 16.52 12.14 -2.10
C CYS A 50 16.75 12.73 -0.70
N ILE A 51 17.90 12.42 -0.09
CA ILE A 51 18.29 12.99 1.22
C ILE A 51 19.06 14.31 1.11
N THR A 52 19.38 14.76 -0.11
CA THR A 52 20.15 15.99 -0.30
C THR A 52 19.33 17.22 0.14
N PRO A 53 19.85 18.08 1.01
CA PRO A 53 19.17 19.32 1.40
C PRO A 53 18.78 20.15 0.18
N GLY A 54 17.53 20.61 0.12
CA GLY A 54 16.99 21.38 -1.00
C GLY A 54 16.58 20.56 -2.23
N CYS A 55 16.76 19.23 -2.22
CA CYS A 55 16.29 18.37 -3.29
C CYS A 55 14.99 17.66 -2.89
N ASP A 56 13.92 17.94 -3.62
CA ASP A 56 12.58 17.38 -3.42
C ASP A 56 12.31 16.14 -4.30
N TYR A 57 13.37 15.52 -4.84
CA TYR A 57 13.22 14.36 -5.71
C TYR A 57 12.65 13.16 -4.95
N THR A 58 11.56 12.61 -5.48
CA THR A 58 10.94 11.37 -5.03
C THR A 58 10.62 10.48 -6.22
N ARG A 59 10.68 9.17 -6.05
CA ARG A 59 10.26 8.19 -7.06
C ARG A 59 9.35 7.13 -6.45
N ASP A 60 8.40 6.68 -7.25
CA ASP A 60 7.38 5.72 -6.81
C ASP A 60 7.76 4.26 -7.10
N ARG A 61 8.71 4.05 -8.03
CA ARG A 61 9.16 2.71 -8.39
C ARG A 61 10.13 2.17 -7.35
N ALA A 62 9.91 0.92 -6.91
CA ALA A 62 10.84 0.19 -6.07
C ALA A 62 12.25 0.04 -6.69
N LEU A 63 13.22 -0.34 -5.87
CA LEU A 63 14.60 -0.59 -6.28
C LEU A 63 14.63 -1.65 -7.38
N GLN A 64 15.25 -1.35 -8.53
CA GLN A 64 15.38 -2.34 -9.61
C GLN A 64 16.54 -3.30 -9.32
N LEU A 65 16.47 -4.53 -9.86
CA LEU A 65 17.54 -5.50 -9.74
C LEU A 65 18.84 -4.92 -10.32
N GLY A 66 19.90 -4.85 -9.50
CA GLY A 66 21.19 -4.25 -9.86
C GLY A 66 21.35 -2.78 -9.48
N GLU A 67 20.32 -2.08 -9.00
CA GLU A 67 20.48 -0.76 -8.40
C GLU A 67 21.05 -0.88 -6.98
N THR A 68 22.13 -0.16 -6.70
CA THR A 68 22.71 -0.05 -5.36
C THR A 68 22.20 1.20 -4.64
N LEU A 69 21.80 1.07 -3.38
CA LEU A 69 21.49 2.22 -2.53
C LEU A 69 22.77 2.78 -1.87
N PRO A 70 22.93 4.12 -1.77
CA PRO A 70 22.06 5.16 -2.29
C PRO A 70 22.12 5.27 -3.83
N ALA A 71 20.96 5.38 -4.48
CA ALA A 71 20.87 5.52 -5.94
C ALA A 71 21.14 6.97 -6.39
N LEU A 72 21.51 7.14 -7.67
CA LEU A 72 21.77 8.44 -8.27
C LEU A 72 20.47 9.26 -8.38
N CYS A 73 20.48 10.47 -7.81
CA CYS A 73 19.39 11.42 -7.95
C CYS A 73 19.50 12.16 -9.28
N PRO A 74 18.50 12.10 -10.18
CA PRO A 74 18.55 12.81 -11.46
C PRO A 74 18.39 14.33 -11.31
N LYS A 75 17.86 14.83 -10.18
CA LYS A 75 17.72 16.27 -9.92
C LYS A 75 19.02 16.91 -9.43
N CYS A 76 19.71 16.28 -8.47
CA CYS A 76 20.91 16.87 -7.86
C CYS A 76 22.23 16.21 -8.27
N GLY A 77 22.19 15.12 -9.05
CA GLY A 77 23.37 14.40 -9.55
C GLY A 77 24.16 13.62 -8.48
N LYS A 78 23.68 13.58 -7.23
CA LYS A 78 24.35 12.89 -6.11
C LYS A 78 23.75 11.50 -5.89
N LYS A 79 24.56 10.56 -5.40
CA LYS A 79 24.06 9.27 -4.88
C LYS A 79 23.39 9.49 -3.52
N SER A 80 22.10 9.80 -3.53
CA SER A 80 21.37 10.28 -2.36
C SER A 80 19.91 9.82 -2.33
N VAL A 81 19.49 8.98 -3.27
CA VAL A 81 18.14 8.40 -3.27
C VAL A 81 18.14 7.16 -2.40
N VAL A 82 17.33 7.16 -1.34
CA VAL A 82 17.22 6.07 -0.36
C VAL A 82 15.76 5.66 -0.16
N ALA A 83 15.55 4.51 0.47
CA ALA A 83 14.21 4.02 0.80
C ALA A 83 13.47 4.98 1.75
N THR A 84 12.16 5.09 1.58
CA THR A 84 11.31 5.84 2.50
C THR A 84 10.49 4.89 3.37
N PHE A 85 9.99 5.43 4.47
CA PHE A 85 8.91 4.84 5.24
C PHE A 85 7.68 5.76 5.23
N LYS A 86 6.49 5.17 5.35
CA LYS A 86 5.26 5.92 5.54
C LYS A 86 5.15 6.42 6.99
N CYS A 87 5.02 7.73 7.19
CA CYS A 87 4.80 8.29 8.52
C CYS A 87 3.44 7.82 9.06
N PRO A 88 3.37 7.19 10.26
CA PRO A 88 2.11 6.68 10.81
C PRO A 88 1.14 7.80 11.21
N HIS A 89 1.63 9.03 11.38
CA HIS A 89 0.79 10.14 11.84
C HIS A 89 0.17 10.97 10.73
N CYS A 90 0.87 11.17 9.61
CA CYS A 90 0.37 12.00 8.50
C CYS A 90 0.32 11.26 7.15
N GLY A 91 0.74 9.99 7.11
CA GLY A 91 0.73 9.17 5.90
C GLY A 91 1.76 9.58 4.84
N GLN A 92 2.53 10.64 5.07
CA GLN A 92 3.52 11.14 4.11
C GLN A 92 4.82 10.30 4.17
N PRO A 93 5.49 10.12 3.02
CA PRO A 93 6.76 9.41 2.96
C PRO A 93 7.87 10.23 3.62
N ASN A 94 8.73 9.57 4.38
CA ASN A 94 9.87 10.17 5.04
C ASN A 94 11.07 9.22 5.02
N VAL A 95 12.26 9.74 5.26
CA VAL A 95 13.51 8.94 5.32
C VAL A 95 14.00 8.89 6.77
N TRP A 96 14.59 7.75 7.15
CA TRP A 96 15.17 7.55 8.47
C TRP A 96 16.39 8.45 8.69
N ASN A 97 16.63 8.87 9.93
CA ASN A 97 17.79 9.67 10.31
C ASN A 97 19.09 8.87 10.08
N GLU A 98 19.04 7.57 10.31
CA GLU A 98 20.12 6.63 10.12
C GLU A 98 20.63 6.63 8.66
N ASP A 99 19.71 6.66 7.68
CA ASP A 99 20.04 6.81 6.25
C ASP A 99 20.69 8.16 5.91
N ARG A 100 20.50 9.16 6.78
CA ARG A 100 21.12 10.49 6.70
C ARG A 100 22.40 10.60 7.53
N GLY A 101 22.81 9.55 8.24
CA GLY A 101 23.93 9.58 9.19
C GLY A 101 23.64 10.36 10.47
N LEU A 102 22.37 10.59 10.81
CA LEU A 102 21.91 11.27 12.01
C LEU A 102 21.51 10.26 13.08
N LYS A 103 21.60 10.65 14.36
CA LYS A 103 21.13 9.81 15.47
C LYS A 103 19.59 9.78 15.51
N PRO A 104 18.98 8.64 15.87
CA PRO A 104 17.54 8.59 16.19
C PRO A 104 17.21 9.49 17.39
N PRO A 105 15.92 9.90 17.55
CA PRO A 105 14.77 9.50 16.74
C PRO A 105 14.67 10.25 15.40
N THR A 106 14.02 9.61 14.43
CA THR A 106 13.71 10.25 13.14
C THR A 106 12.53 11.18 13.27
N LYS A 107 12.74 12.46 12.94
CA LYS A 107 11.67 13.46 12.87
C LYS A 107 11.05 13.50 11.47
N CYS A 108 9.72 13.40 11.38
CA CYS A 108 9.02 13.54 10.10
C CYS A 108 9.20 14.95 9.52
N THR A 109 9.66 15.05 8.27
CA THR A 109 9.86 16.34 7.59
C THR A 109 8.54 17.09 7.30
N LYS A 110 7.39 16.39 7.35
CA LYS A 110 6.06 16.97 7.10
C LYS A 110 5.31 17.36 8.36
N CYS A 111 5.20 16.45 9.33
CA CYS A 111 4.41 16.70 10.54
C CYS A 111 5.25 16.93 11.81
N GLY A 112 6.57 16.80 11.74
CA GLY A 112 7.47 17.04 12.87
C GLY A 112 7.41 15.98 13.98
N LYS A 113 6.57 14.95 13.86
CA LYS A 113 6.50 13.87 14.86
C LYS A 113 7.69 12.93 14.76
N GLU A 114 8.14 12.46 15.91
CA GLU A 114 9.30 11.60 16.06
C GLU A 114 8.94 10.13 15.96
N ARG A 115 9.88 9.33 15.45
CA ARG A 115 9.76 7.89 15.33
C ARG A 115 11.10 7.20 15.59
N TRP A 116 11.06 6.12 16.35
CA TRP A 116 12.19 5.23 16.55
C TRP A 116 12.16 4.10 15.53
N HIS A 117 13.33 3.76 14.99
CA HIS A 117 13.55 2.57 14.19
C HIS A 117 14.02 1.46 15.15
N GLY A 118 13.29 0.35 15.22
CA GLY A 118 13.52 -0.76 16.15
C GLY A 118 12.94 -2.04 15.59
#